data_AF-A0A4Y8PTJ4-F1
#
_entry.id   AF-A0A4Y8PTJ4-F1
#
_cell.length_a   1.000
_cell.length_b   1.000
_cell.length_c   1.000
_cell.angle_alpha   90.00
_cell.angle_beta   90.00
_cell.angle_gamma   90.00
#
_symmetry.space_group_name_H-M   'P 1'
#
loop_
_entity.id
_entity.type
_entity.pdbx_description
1 polymer ?
#
loop_
_entity_poly.entity_id
_entity_poly.type
_entity_poly.pdbx_seq_one_letter_code
_entity_poly.pdbx_strand_id
1 'polypeptide(L)'
;MRHWLSAAAALAVCGLLAACATGGKSAAVEPAPSAALAAASSPVSALVQHPVPTVAAGSFTAPPAAPADHTASVDSVELRFGPIESALPLAVIKPDQLASVIAVWPLADGGKVLLYQTPADNENVYAALQTDTELFAVGPIGYTAQPDQYEVSEVEALHGAYVKIIGACGANCPISAYVRLGQPVPVLLRIEAHTEEVDLDGDGSCEIVASVGTLAETTVYTVVRGEPAVANLNALLHASLVIYNKQSGVFQAQGPQGAASGWRWSKNRLTRVAPAGSQP
;
A
#
# COMPACT_ATOMS: atom_id res chain seq x y z
N MET A 1 -3.58 -69.84 12.55
CA MET A 1 -4.32 -69.02 11.57
C MET A 1 -3.98 -67.56 11.82
N ARG A 2 -3.62 -66.85 10.75
CA ARG A 2 -3.02 -65.52 10.76
C ARG A 2 -4.09 -64.45 11.00
N HIS A 3 -3.86 -63.52 11.92
CA HIS A 3 -4.50 -62.20 11.87
C HIS A 3 -3.44 -61.13 12.17
N TRP A 4 -3.01 -60.44 11.11
CA TRP A 4 -2.31 -59.16 11.18
C TRP A 4 -3.37 -58.07 11.28
N LEU A 5 -3.36 -57.27 12.34
CA LEU A 5 -4.08 -56.00 12.39
C LEU A 5 -3.13 -54.90 11.89
N SER A 6 -3.40 -54.39 10.70
CA SER A 6 -2.82 -53.14 10.19
C SER A 6 -3.57 -51.97 10.82
N ALA A 7 -2.91 -51.21 11.69
CA ALA A 7 -3.39 -49.91 12.13
C ALA A 7 -2.94 -48.85 11.12
N ALA A 8 -3.89 -48.32 10.36
CA ALA A 8 -3.67 -47.15 9.50
C ALA A 8 -3.68 -45.89 10.38
N ALA A 9 -2.52 -45.25 10.52
CA ALA A 9 -2.42 -43.92 11.10
C ALA A 9 -2.88 -42.88 10.06
N ALA A 10 -4.04 -42.29 10.28
CA ALA A 10 -4.48 -41.12 9.54
C ALA A 10 -3.69 -39.90 10.04
N LEU A 11 -2.70 -39.45 9.26
CA LEU A 11 -2.12 -38.11 9.43
C LEU A 11 -3.18 -37.08 9.05
N ALA A 12 -3.80 -36.46 10.06
CA ALA A 12 -4.52 -35.23 9.87
C ALA A 12 -3.50 -34.10 9.63
N VAL A 13 -3.27 -33.76 8.37
CA VAL A 13 -2.58 -32.52 7.99
C VAL A 13 -3.55 -31.39 8.31
N CYS A 14 -3.44 -30.86 9.53
CA CYS A 14 -4.13 -29.66 9.94
C CYS A 14 -3.45 -28.49 9.22
N GLY A 15 -4.00 -28.09 8.07
CA GLY A 15 -3.55 -26.90 7.36
C GLY A 15 -3.75 -25.68 8.25
N LEU A 16 -2.65 -25.15 8.80
CA LEU A 16 -2.64 -23.79 9.32
C LEU A 16 -2.82 -22.85 8.13
N LEU A 17 -4.05 -22.40 7.91
CA LEU A 17 -4.30 -21.17 7.17
C LEU A 17 -3.68 -20.05 8.00
N ALA A 18 -2.46 -19.64 7.65
CA ALA A 18 -1.92 -18.36 8.08
C ALA A 18 -2.76 -17.30 7.38
N ALA A 19 -3.92 -16.97 7.97
CA ALA A 19 -4.71 -15.85 7.51
C ALA A 19 -3.83 -14.60 7.62
N CYS A 20 -3.71 -13.83 6.52
CA CYS A 20 -3.23 -12.45 6.57
C CYS A 20 -3.96 -11.77 7.73
N ALA A 21 -3.27 -11.62 8.86
CA ALA A 21 -3.90 -11.11 10.06
C ALA A 21 -4.17 -9.64 9.78
N THR A 22 -5.42 -9.30 9.41
CA THR A 22 -5.85 -7.91 9.22
C THR A 22 -5.84 -7.12 10.54
N GLY A 23 -5.39 -7.73 11.63
CA GLY A 23 -5.06 -7.07 12.89
C GLY A 23 -3.59 -6.75 12.94
N GLY A 24 -3.14 -5.77 12.13
CA GLY A 24 -1.90 -5.07 12.42
C GLY A 24 -1.99 -4.59 13.87
N LYS A 25 -1.10 -5.07 14.73
CA LYS A 25 -1.10 -4.68 16.13
C LYS A 25 -0.62 -3.24 16.17
N SER A 26 -1.56 -2.29 16.10
CA SER A 26 -1.25 -0.87 16.26
C SER A 26 -0.65 -0.70 17.66
N ALA A 27 0.66 -0.45 17.72
CA ALA A 27 1.32 -0.15 18.98
C ALA A 27 0.76 1.17 19.50
N ALA A 28 0.46 1.23 20.80
CA ALA A 28 -0.01 2.47 21.41
C ALA A 28 1.04 3.57 21.19
N VAL A 29 0.61 4.70 20.61
CA VAL A 29 1.47 5.87 20.41
C VAL A 29 1.94 6.34 21.78
N GLU A 30 3.25 6.33 22.02
CA GLU A 30 3.80 7.01 23.19
C GLU A 30 4.05 8.47 22.79
N PRO A 31 3.33 9.45 23.38
CA PRO A 31 3.61 10.85 23.10
C PRO A 31 5.04 11.15 23.52
N ALA A 32 5.81 11.81 22.64
CA ALA A 32 7.16 12.22 22.97
C ALA A 32 7.16 13.06 24.26
N PRO A 33 8.19 12.95 25.12
CA PRO A 33 8.30 13.76 26.32
C PRO A 33 8.23 15.24 25.93
N SER A 34 7.16 15.90 26.38
CA SER A 34 6.83 17.27 26.01
C SER A 34 7.97 18.22 26.41
N ALA A 35 8.75 18.67 25.43
CA ALA A 35 9.53 19.88 25.56
C ALA A 35 8.52 21.04 25.48
N ALA A 36 8.35 21.77 26.58
CA ALA A 36 7.40 22.87 26.69
C ALA A 36 7.61 23.91 25.55
N LEU A 37 6.77 23.84 24.53
CA LEU A 37 6.68 24.84 23.48
C LEU A 37 6.03 26.10 24.07
N ALA A 38 6.81 27.17 24.18
CA ALA A 38 6.30 28.49 24.46
C ALA A 38 5.30 28.90 23.36
N ALA A 39 4.09 29.28 23.78
CA ALA A 39 3.05 29.76 22.90
C ALA A 39 3.48 31.08 22.24
N ALA A 40 3.96 31.01 21.00
CA ALA A 40 4.07 32.16 20.13
C ALA A 40 2.72 32.35 19.41
N SER A 41 2.00 33.40 19.79
CA SER A 41 0.83 33.89 19.08
C SER A 41 1.26 34.45 17.73
N SER A 42 1.01 33.69 16.65
CA SER A 42 1.20 34.16 15.28
C SER A 42 0.08 35.12 14.86
N PRO A 43 0.38 36.17 14.08
CA PRO A 43 -0.62 37.05 13.51
C PRO A 43 -1.39 36.34 12.38
N VAL A 44 -2.67 36.71 12.26
CA VAL A 44 -3.53 36.36 11.12
C VAL A 44 -2.92 36.95 9.85
N SER A 45 -2.19 36.14 9.09
CA SER A 45 -1.72 36.50 7.75
C SER A 45 -2.89 36.52 6.78
N ALA A 46 -3.10 37.68 6.17
CA ALA A 46 -4.10 37.90 5.14
C ALA A 46 -3.89 36.94 3.96
N LEU A 47 -5.01 36.38 3.48
CA LEU A 47 -5.08 35.60 2.24
C LEU A 47 -4.54 36.43 1.07
N VAL A 48 -3.33 36.14 0.60
CA VAL A 48 -2.87 36.60 -0.71
C VAL A 48 -3.55 35.71 -1.74
N GLN A 49 -4.60 36.23 -2.37
CA GLN A 49 -5.22 35.60 -3.53
C GLN A 49 -4.25 35.72 -4.71
N HIS A 50 -3.55 34.63 -5.03
CA HIS A 50 -2.88 34.53 -6.32
C HIS A 50 -3.93 34.34 -7.43
N PRO A 51 -3.87 35.08 -8.55
CA PRO A 51 -4.76 34.86 -9.67
C PRO A 51 -4.53 33.47 -10.23
N VAL A 52 -5.59 32.66 -10.23
CA VAL A 52 -5.63 31.38 -10.95
C VAL A 52 -5.43 31.69 -12.44
N PRO A 53 -4.45 31.08 -13.12
CA PRO A 53 -4.31 31.25 -14.56
C PRO A 53 -5.55 30.68 -15.25
N THR A 54 -6.31 31.55 -15.92
CA THR A 54 -7.38 31.16 -16.83
C THR A 54 -6.75 30.39 -17.99
N VAL A 55 -6.75 29.06 -17.90
CA VAL A 55 -6.42 28.19 -19.02
C VAL A 55 -7.54 28.32 -20.04
N ALA A 56 -7.22 28.85 -21.22
CA ALA A 56 -8.15 28.95 -22.33
C ALA A 56 -8.74 27.55 -22.62
N ALA A 57 -10.07 27.48 -22.71
CA ALA A 57 -10.79 26.30 -23.13
C ALA A 57 -10.38 25.94 -24.57
N GLY A 58 -9.38 25.07 -24.69
CA GLY A 58 -9.10 24.37 -25.93
C GLY A 58 -10.26 23.43 -26.22
N SER A 59 -10.86 23.56 -27.40
CA SER A 59 -11.86 22.64 -27.91
C SER A 59 -11.26 21.23 -27.96
N PHE A 60 -11.66 20.37 -27.02
CA PHE A 60 -11.42 18.94 -27.12
C PHE A 60 -12.32 18.40 -28.23
N THR A 61 -11.78 18.23 -29.44
CA THR A 61 -12.40 17.39 -30.45
C THR A 61 -12.44 15.97 -29.91
N ALA A 62 -13.64 15.43 -29.74
CA ALA A 62 -13.84 14.05 -29.34
C ALA A 62 -13.03 13.13 -30.27
N PRO A 63 -12.24 12.18 -29.72
CA PRO A 63 -11.52 11.23 -30.53
C PRO A 63 -12.52 10.45 -31.41
N PRO A 64 -12.16 10.13 -32.67
CA PRO A 64 -13.04 9.40 -33.58
C PRO A 64 -13.44 8.07 -32.95
N ALA A 65 -14.74 7.77 -33.00
CA ALA A 65 -15.31 6.53 -32.50
C ALA A 65 -14.56 5.34 -33.13
N ALA A 66 -13.89 4.58 -32.28
CA ALA A 66 -13.26 3.34 -32.69
C ALA A 66 -14.33 2.39 -33.27
N PRO A 67 -14.03 1.65 -34.34
CA PRO A 67 -14.96 0.67 -34.89
C PRO A 67 -15.35 -0.32 -33.80
N ALA A 68 -16.65 -0.59 -33.69
CA ALA A 68 -17.21 -1.61 -32.82
C ALA A 68 -16.81 -2.99 -33.37
N ASP A 69 -15.58 -3.41 -33.07
CA ASP A 69 -15.14 -4.75 -33.40
C ASP A 69 -15.68 -5.72 -32.35
N HIS A 70 -16.25 -6.82 -32.82
CA HIS A 70 -16.92 -7.82 -32.02
C HIS A 70 -15.93 -8.44 -31.02
N THR A 71 -15.95 -7.95 -29.78
CA THR A 71 -15.11 -8.45 -28.70
C THR A 71 -15.55 -9.85 -28.32
N ALA A 72 -14.78 -10.84 -28.74
CA ALA A 72 -14.77 -12.13 -28.07
C ALA A 72 -14.58 -11.87 -26.56
N SER A 73 -15.50 -12.39 -25.72
CA SER A 73 -15.37 -12.31 -24.27
C SER A 73 -14.09 -13.04 -23.88
N VAL A 74 -13.07 -12.29 -23.50
CA VAL A 74 -11.85 -12.88 -22.93
C VAL A 74 -12.19 -13.24 -21.48
N ASP A 75 -12.38 -14.54 -21.23
CA ASP A 75 -12.75 -15.02 -19.89
C ASP A 75 -11.53 -15.10 -18.94
N SER A 76 -10.30 -14.96 -19.47
CA SER A 76 -9.09 -14.90 -18.65
C SER A 76 -7.98 -14.05 -19.26
N VAL A 77 -7.26 -13.31 -18.43
CA VAL A 77 -6.11 -12.47 -18.81
C VAL A 77 -4.90 -12.86 -17.95
N GLU A 78 -3.73 -13.01 -18.57
CA GLU A 78 -2.49 -13.28 -17.86
C GLU A 78 -1.91 -11.99 -17.26
N LEU A 79 -1.54 -12.05 -15.97
CA LEU A 79 -0.92 -10.93 -15.29
C LEU A 79 0.51 -10.72 -15.82
N ARG A 80 0.82 -9.47 -16.15
CA ARG A 80 2.13 -9.05 -16.62
C ARG A 80 2.78 -8.16 -15.57
N PHE A 81 3.75 -8.73 -14.85
CA PHE A 81 4.49 -8.02 -13.83
C PHE A 81 5.76 -7.41 -14.40
N GLY A 82 6.01 -6.15 -14.05
CA GLY A 82 7.27 -5.45 -14.24
C GLY A 82 8.07 -5.33 -12.94
N PRO A 83 9.35 -4.93 -13.01
CA PRO A 83 10.14 -4.65 -11.81
C PRO A 83 9.59 -3.45 -11.03
N ILE A 84 9.82 -3.42 -9.72
CA ILE A 84 9.57 -2.22 -8.91
C ILE A 84 10.77 -1.28 -9.03
N GLU A 85 10.53 -0.04 -9.48
CA GLU A 85 11.59 0.98 -9.58
C GLU A 85 11.84 1.72 -8.26
N SER A 86 10.91 1.66 -7.30
CA SER A 86 10.91 2.46 -6.07
C SER A 86 11.44 1.76 -4.81
N ALA A 87 12.03 0.58 -4.93
CA ALA A 87 12.61 -0.15 -3.79
C ALA A 87 14.07 0.28 -3.55
N LEU A 88 14.33 1.06 -2.50
CA LEU A 88 15.65 1.65 -2.24
C LEU A 88 16.18 1.34 -0.83
N PRO A 89 17.48 1.05 -0.66
CA PRO A 89 18.07 0.95 0.67
C PRO A 89 17.98 2.28 1.41
N LEU A 90 17.71 2.25 2.70
CA LEU A 90 17.61 3.46 3.51
C LEU A 90 18.97 4.09 3.78
N ALA A 91 18.99 5.42 3.81
CA ALA A 91 20.18 6.19 4.18
C ALA A 91 20.28 6.33 5.71
N VAL A 92 21.48 6.15 6.24
CA VAL A 92 21.77 6.45 7.65
C VAL A 92 21.75 7.96 7.88
N ILE A 93 21.08 8.40 8.94
CA ILE A 93 21.01 9.78 9.37
C ILE A 93 21.51 9.93 10.81
N LYS A 94 21.83 11.17 11.19
CA LYS A 94 22.31 11.49 12.52
C LYS A 94 21.19 12.10 13.37
N PRO A 95 21.21 11.93 14.71
CA PRO A 95 20.19 12.49 15.59
C PRO A 95 20.03 14.02 15.51
N ASP A 96 21.09 14.76 15.17
CA ASP A 96 21.06 16.22 15.00
C ASP A 96 20.26 16.68 13.76
N GLN A 97 19.92 15.75 12.87
CA GLN A 97 19.02 16.01 11.73
C GLN A 97 17.53 15.96 12.12
N LEU A 98 17.21 15.52 13.34
CA LEU A 98 15.86 15.50 13.89
C LEU A 98 15.67 16.76 14.74
N ALA A 99 15.03 17.80 14.20
CA ALA A 99 14.81 19.04 14.94
C ALA A 99 13.80 18.86 16.07
N SER A 100 12.70 18.17 15.77
CA SER A 100 11.64 17.87 16.73
C SER A 100 11.09 16.49 16.44
N VAL A 101 11.10 15.62 17.46
CA VAL A 101 10.43 14.31 17.40
C VAL A 101 9.00 14.51 17.86
N ILE A 102 8.06 14.28 16.95
CA ILE A 102 6.62 14.47 17.17
C ILE A 102 6.05 13.26 17.90
N ALA A 103 6.44 12.05 17.49
CA ALA A 103 5.93 10.82 18.06
C ALA A 103 6.89 9.64 17.82
N VAL A 104 6.75 8.62 18.67
CA VAL A 104 7.60 7.43 18.69
C VAL A 104 6.72 6.20 18.76
N TRP A 105 6.94 5.27 17.84
CA TRP A 105 6.25 3.97 17.82
C TRP A 105 7.25 2.85 18.11
N PRO A 106 7.10 2.11 19.21
CA PRO A 106 7.92 0.93 19.45
C PRO A 106 7.51 -0.21 18.52
N LEU A 107 8.49 -0.97 18.05
CA LEU A 107 8.33 -2.18 17.26
C LEU A 107 8.55 -3.43 18.14
N ALA A 108 8.05 -4.58 17.69
CA ALA A 108 8.16 -5.83 18.46
C ALA A 108 9.61 -6.31 18.65
N ASP A 109 10.51 -5.96 17.75
CA ASP A 109 11.93 -6.35 17.77
C ASP A 109 12.82 -5.43 18.65
N GLY A 110 12.22 -4.41 19.28
CA GLY A 110 12.93 -3.40 20.08
C GLY A 110 13.30 -2.14 19.30
N GLY A 111 13.19 -2.16 17.97
CA GLY A 111 13.30 -0.98 17.12
C GLY A 111 12.17 0.04 17.36
N LYS A 112 12.29 1.20 16.73
CA LYS A 112 11.29 2.28 16.83
C LYS A 112 11.13 3.00 15.50
N VAL A 113 9.91 3.48 15.22
CA VAL A 113 9.69 4.51 14.21
C VAL A 113 9.61 5.87 14.89
N LEU A 114 10.39 6.82 14.41
CA LEU A 114 10.36 8.22 14.84
C LEU A 114 9.69 9.05 13.76
N LEU A 115 8.67 9.80 14.14
CA LEU A 115 8.12 10.86 13.29
C LEU A 115 8.70 12.20 13.73
N TYR A 116 9.22 12.97 12.79
CA TYR A 116 10.01 14.15 13.11
C TYR A 116 9.91 15.25 12.05
N GLN A 117 10.32 16.45 12.45
CA GLN A 117 10.58 17.59 11.55
C GLN A 117 12.08 17.82 11.43
N THR A 118 12.52 18.34 10.28
CA THR A 118 13.94 18.68 10.09
C THR A 118 14.21 20.14 10.47
N PRO A 119 15.47 20.54 10.73
CA PRO A 119 15.79 21.94 11.01
C PRO A 119 15.48 22.89 9.84
N ALA A 120 15.44 22.36 8.61
CA ALA A 120 15.21 23.13 7.40
C ALA A 120 13.72 23.18 6.98
N ASP A 121 12.87 22.35 7.58
CA ASP A 121 11.49 22.13 7.16
C ASP A 121 10.63 21.69 8.35
N ASN A 122 9.79 22.62 8.80
CA ASN A 122 8.83 22.45 9.87
C ASN A 122 7.38 22.33 9.36
N GLU A 123 7.17 22.25 8.04
CA GLU A 123 5.84 22.05 7.46
C GLU A 123 5.60 20.56 7.21
N ASN A 124 6.62 19.86 6.71
CA ASN A 124 6.56 18.43 6.44
C ASN A 124 6.97 17.59 7.66
N VAL A 125 6.38 16.41 7.74
CA VAL A 125 6.73 15.36 8.69
C VAL A 125 7.45 14.24 7.97
N TYR A 126 8.55 13.83 8.56
CA TYR A 126 9.44 12.79 8.09
C TYR A 126 9.34 11.58 9.02
N ALA A 127 9.65 10.40 8.50
CA ALA A 127 9.81 9.20 9.29
C ALA A 127 11.26 8.72 9.27
N ALA A 128 11.69 8.12 10.38
CA ALA A 128 12.94 7.40 10.50
C ALA A 128 12.73 6.08 11.24
N LEU A 129 13.46 5.05 10.83
CA LEU A 129 13.54 3.78 11.54
C LEU A 129 14.79 3.81 12.43
N GLN A 130 14.58 3.72 13.74
CA GLN A 130 15.64 3.53 14.72
C GLN A 130 15.78 2.06 15.06
N THR A 131 16.97 1.52 14.84
CA THR A 131 17.43 0.23 15.35
C THR A 131 18.32 0.46 16.58
N ASP A 132 18.79 -0.60 17.22
CA ASP A 132 19.73 -0.49 18.35
C ASP A 132 21.04 0.24 17.97
N THR A 133 21.45 0.15 16.70
CA THR A 133 22.75 0.63 16.24
C THR A 133 22.67 1.89 15.39
N GLU A 134 21.62 2.01 14.57
CA GLU A 134 21.55 3.02 13.51
C GLU A 134 20.16 3.63 13.38
N LEU A 135 20.14 4.87 12.88
CA LEU A 135 18.95 5.62 12.55
C LEU A 135 18.88 5.79 11.02
N PHE A 136 17.81 5.30 10.41
CA PHE A 136 17.63 5.26 8.97
C PHE A 136 16.51 6.22 8.54
N ALA A 137 16.76 7.10 7.57
CA ALA A 137 15.73 7.98 7.03
C ALA A 137 14.77 7.20 6.12
N VAL A 138 13.48 7.20 6.46
CA VAL A 138 12.40 6.76 5.56
C VAL A 138 12.00 7.88 4.59
N GLY A 139 12.11 9.13 5.04
CA GLY A 139 11.82 10.32 4.22
C GLY A 139 10.47 10.96 4.57
N PRO A 140 9.97 11.88 3.73
CA PRO A 140 8.75 12.63 4.01
C PRO A 140 7.52 11.73 3.89
N ILE A 141 6.66 11.75 4.90
CA ILE A 141 5.43 10.97 4.96
C ILE A 141 4.17 11.84 4.91
N GLY A 142 4.29 13.17 4.99
CA GLY A 142 3.17 14.08 4.85
C GLY A 142 3.42 15.43 5.50
N TYR A 143 2.34 16.10 5.88
CA TYR A 143 2.36 17.40 6.57
C TYR A 143 2.19 17.24 8.06
N THR A 144 2.47 18.30 8.80
CA THR A 144 2.18 18.39 10.23
C THR A 144 0.69 18.25 10.49
N ALA A 145 0.33 17.30 11.32
CA ALA A 145 -1.04 16.88 11.60
C ALA A 145 -1.15 16.39 13.05
N GLN A 146 -2.35 16.03 13.49
CA GLN A 146 -2.51 15.42 14.81
C GLN A 146 -1.88 14.02 14.81
N PRO A 147 -1.27 13.57 15.93
CA PRO A 147 -0.57 12.28 15.99
C PRO A 147 -1.41 11.06 15.58
N ASP A 148 -2.73 11.13 15.78
CA ASP A 148 -3.70 10.08 15.41
C ASP A 148 -4.00 10.01 13.90
N GLN A 149 -3.48 10.94 13.10
CA GLN A 149 -3.57 10.92 11.64
C GLN A 149 -2.40 10.21 10.97
N TYR A 150 -1.42 9.74 11.76
CA TYR A 150 -0.36 8.87 11.30
C TYR A 150 -0.62 7.46 11.82
N GLU A 151 -0.28 6.47 11.01
CA GLU A 151 -0.38 5.07 11.39
C GLU A 151 0.97 4.39 11.19
N VAL A 152 1.40 3.63 12.19
CA VAL A 152 2.54 2.72 12.08
C VAL A 152 2.09 1.33 12.50
N SER A 153 2.34 0.34 11.65
CA SER A 153 1.98 -1.05 11.90
C SER A 153 3.03 -2.01 11.37
N GLU A 154 3.19 -3.15 12.03
CA GLU A 154 3.97 -4.28 11.53
C GLU A 154 3.04 -5.18 10.71
N VAL A 155 3.43 -5.48 9.47
CA VAL A 155 2.62 -6.25 8.51
C VAL A 155 3.47 -7.32 7.81
N GLU A 156 2.82 -8.41 7.39
CA GLU A 156 3.40 -9.40 6.49
C GLU A 156 2.90 -9.13 5.08
N ALA A 157 3.81 -8.92 4.14
CA ALA A 157 3.50 -8.72 2.73
C ALA A 157 4.70 -9.14 1.88
N LEU A 158 4.50 -9.46 0.59
CA LEU A 158 5.59 -9.73 -0.35
C LEU A 158 6.62 -10.75 0.18
N HIS A 159 6.14 -11.81 0.85
CA HIS A 159 6.98 -12.84 1.49
C HIS A 159 7.96 -12.31 2.56
N GLY A 160 7.60 -11.27 3.31
CA GLY A 160 8.40 -10.83 4.46
C GLY A 160 7.69 -9.86 5.41
N ALA A 161 8.39 -9.57 6.50
CA ALA A 161 7.95 -8.62 7.52
C ALA A 161 8.33 -7.18 7.14
N TYR A 162 7.36 -6.28 7.25
CA TYR A 162 7.48 -4.86 6.96
C TYR A 162 6.95 -4.01 8.10
N VAL A 163 7.54 -2.84 8.27
CA VAL A 163 6.90 -1.73 8.98
C VAL A 163 6.20 -0.86 7.95
N LYS A 164 4.87 -0.80 8.03
CA LYS A 164 4.03 0.10 7.23
C LYS A 164 3.85 1.41 7.98
N ILE A 165 4.13 2.51 7.30
CA ILE A 165 3.96 3.87 7.82
C ILE A 165 3.02 4.59 6.86
N ILE A 166 1.85 4.99 7.36
CA ILE A 166 0.88 5.82 6.64
C ILE A 166 0.97 7.22 7.23
N GLY A 167 1.25 8.20 6.39
CA GLY A 167 1.35 9.58 6.83
C GLY A 167 0.13 10.43 6.47
N ALA A 168 0.08 11.62 7.07
CA ALA A 168 -1.01 12.57 6.90
C ALA A 168 -0.75 13.47 5.68
N CYS A 169 -1.33 13.15 4.53
CA CYS A 169 -1.26 14.00 3.33
C CYS A 169 -2.64 14.14 2.68
N GLY A 170 -3.57 14.80 3.39
CA GLY A 170 -4.92 15.09 2.90
C GLY A 170 -5.71 13.86 2.42
N ALA A 171 -6.90 14.07 1.84
CA ALA A 171 -7.73 12.97 1.34
C ALA A 171 -7.25 12.41 -0.02
N ASN A 172 -6.42 13.15 -0.76
CA ASN A 172 -6.06 12.85 -2.14
C ASN A 172 -4.57 12.50 -2.33
N CYS A 173 -3.79 12.40 -1.26
CA CYS A 173 -2.36 12.09 -1.32
C CYS A 173 -2.02 10.98 -0.29
N PRO A 174 -2.58 9.78 -0.43
CA PRO A 174 -2.16 8.68 0.43
C PRO A 174 -0.69 8.32 0.16
N ILE A 175 0.12 8.29 1.20
CA ILE A 175 1.51 7.81 1.14
C ILE A 175 1.62 6.64 2.10
N SER A 176 1.99 5.48 1.56
CA SER A 176 2.29 4.26 2.31
C SER A 176 3.77 3.93 2.12
N ALA A 177 4.54 3.98 3.20
CA ALA A 177 5.94 3.57 3.22
C ALA A 177 6.08 2.20 3.89
N TYR A 178 6.69 1.26 3.18
CA TYR A 178 6.96 -0.10 3.67
C TYR A 178 8.46 -0.27 3.85
N VAL A 179 8.90 -0.41 5.10
CA VAL A 179 10.30 -0.66 5.42
C VAL A 179 10.49 -2.14 5.71
N ARG A 180 11.23 -2.85 4.85
CA ARG A 180 11.52 -4.27 5.02
C ARG A 180 12.50 -4.47 6.18
N LEU A 181 12.14 -5.32 7.12
CA LEU A 181 12.97 -5.68 8.27
C LEU A 181 13.86 -6.91 7.99
N GLY A 182 14.76 -7.21 8.92
CA GLY A 182 15.58 -8.43 8.90
C GLY A 182 16.76 -8.43 7.93
N GLN A 183 17.04 -7.29 7.27
CA GLN A 183 18.21 -7.10 6.42
C GLN A 183 19.20 -6.15 7.11
N PRO A 184 20.53 -6.27 6.86
CA PRO A 184 21.52 -5.37 7.46
C PRO A 184 21.27 -3.89 7.14
N VAL A 185 20.77 -3.61 5.93
CA VAL A 185 20.30 -2.28 5.52
C VAL A 185 18.83 -2.42 5.15
N PRO A 186 17.92 -1.77 5.88
CA PRO A 186 16.49 -1.81 5.56
C PRO A 186 16.20 -1.25 4.17
N VAL A 187 15.21 -1.82 3.49
CA VAL A 187 14.79 -1.39 2.15
C VAL A 187 13.40 -0.76 2.23
N LEU A 188 13.25 0.42 1.65
CA LEU A 188 11.97 1.12 1.53
C LEU A 188 11.31 0.84 0.21
N LEU A 189 10.06 0.39 0.28
CA LEU A 189 9.09 0.44 -0.80
C LEU A 189 8.10 1.57 -0.51
N ARG A 190 8.17 2.65 -1.30
CA ARG A 190 7.24 3.78 -1.20
C ARG A 190 6.13 3.63 -2.24
N ILE A 191 4.87 3.73 -1.78
CA ILE A 191 3.68 3.64 -2.61
C ILE A 191 2.80 4.87 -2.35
N GLU A 192 2.56 5.68 -3.38
CA GLU A 192 1.71 6.88 -3.31
C GLU A 192 0.26 6.53 -3.62
N ALA A 193 -0.30 5.63 -2.81
CA ALA A 193 -1.66 5.12 -2.93
C ALA A 193 -2.20 4.68 -1.57
N HIS A 194 -3.52 4.50 -1.47
CA HIS A 194 -4.10 3.71 -0.40
C HIS A 194 -3.74 2.24 -0.63
N THR A 195 -3.32 1.55 0.41
CA THR A 195 -2.77 0.20 0.28
C THR A 195 -3.46 -0.78 1.22
N GLU A 196 -3.72 -1.98 0.71
CA GLU A 196 -4.25 -3.10 1.47
C GLU A 196 -3.38 -4.34 1.25
N GLU A 197 -3.01 -5.01 2.34
CA GLU A 197 -2.32 -6.30 2.32
C GLU A 197 -3.35 -7.43 2.27
N VAL A 198 -3.28 -8.27 1.25
CA VAL A 198 -4.21 -9.39 1.06
C VAL A 198 -3.58 -10.51 0.25
N ASP A 199 -3.77 -11.75 0.70
CA ASP A 199 -3.43 -12.96 -0.07
C ASP A 199 -4.44 -13.11 -1.22
N LEU A 200 -4.01 -12.78 -2.43
CA LEU A 200 -4.88 -12.75 -3.61
C LEU A 200 -4.92 -14.07 -4.36
N ASP A 201 -3.85 -14.86 -4.29
CA ASP A 201 -3.72 -16.09 -5.05
C ASP A 201 -3.80 -17.39 -4.23
N GLY A 202 -3.88 -17.24 -2.90
CA GLY A 202 -4.06 -18.31 -1.92
C GLY A 202 -2.77 -19.02 -1.52
N ASP A 203 -1.61 -18.41 -1.74
CA ASP A 203 -0.32 -19.00 -1.38
C ASP A 203 0.07 -18.81 0.10
N GLY A 204 -0.72 -18.03 0.86
CA GLY A 204 -0.51 -17.73 2.26
C GLY A 204 0.38 -16.52 2.54
N SER A 205 0.87 -15.83 1.51
CA SER A 205 1.58 -14.56 1.61
C SER A 205 0.70 -13.43 1.07
N CYS A 206 0.73 -12.27 1.72
CA CYS A 206 -0.10 -11.15 1.27
C CYS A 206 0.58 -10.39 0.12
N GLU A 207 -0.16 -10.13 -0.95
CA GLU A 207 0.12 -9.07 -1.92
C GLU A 207 -0.23 -7.70 -1.35
N ILE A 208 0.24 -6.64 -2.01
CA ILE A 208 -0.21 -5.27 -1.73
C ILE A 208 -1.08 -4.80 -2.89
N VAL A 209 -2.36 -4.53 -2.61
CA VAL A 209 -3.26 -3.82 -3.53
C VAL A 209 -3.16 -2.34 -3.25
N ALA A 210 -2.78 -1.56 -4.25
CA ALA A 210 -2.64 -0.11 -4.17
C ALA A 210 -3.67 0.56 -5.07
N SER A 211 -4.46 1.48 -4.51
CA SER A 211 -5.48 2.25 -5.25
C SER A 211 -5.31 3.75 -5.02
N VAL A 212 -5.31 4.53 -6.11
CA VAL A 212 -5.15 5.99 -6.06
C VAL A 212 -6.12 6.70 -7.01
N GLY A 213 -6.55 7.90 -6.63
CA GLY A 213 -7.38 8.79 -7.46
C GLY A 213 -8.88 8.48 -7.43
N THR A 214 -9.68 9.46 -7.87
CA THR A 214 -11.14 9.34 -7.96
C THR A 214 -11.59 8.31 -9.00
N LEU A 215 -10.88 8.26 -10.13
CA LEU A 215 -10.95 7.15 -11.07
C LEU A 215 -9.87 6.17 -10.66
N ALA A 216 -10.18 5.33 -9.68
CA ALA A 216 -9.20 4.47 -9.01
C ALA A 216 -8.32 3.72 -10.03
N GLU A 217 -7.04 4.05 -9.98
CA GLU A 217 -5.98 3.30 -10.62
C GLU A 217 -5.50 2.27 -9.61
N THR A 218 -5.72 0.99 -9.94
CA THR A 218 -5.37 -0.13 -9.07
C THR A 218 -4.16 -0.87 -9.61
N THR A 219 -3.15 -0.92 -8.77
CA THR A 219 -1.89 -1.62 -9.00
C THR A 219 -1.74 -2.70 -7.95
N VAL A 220 -1.19 -3.86 -8.34
CA VAL A 220 -0.85 -4.90 -7.37
C VAL A 220 0.65 -5.17 -7.37
N TYR A 221 1.19 -5.32 -6.16
CA TYR A 221 2.56 -5.70 -5.90
C TYR A 221 2.60 -7.13 -5.35
N THR A 222 3.52 -7.93 -5.87
CA THR A 222 3.76 -9.33 -5.47
C THR A 222 5.26 -9.65 -5.58
N VAL A 223 5.63 -10.92 -5.42
CA VAL A 223 6.99 -11.41 -5.64
C VAL A 223 7.00 -12.38 -6.82
N VAL A 224 7.80 -12.08 -7.85
CA VAL A 224 7.99 -12.95 -9.00
C VAL A 224 9.45 -13.41 -9.01
N ARG A 225 9.66 -14.74 -8.88
CA ARG A 225 10.99 -15.36 -8.85
C ARG A 225 11.90 -14.82 -7.73
N GLY A 226 11.31 -14.51 -6.57
CA GLY A 226 12.03 -13.99 -5.41
C GLY A 226 12.26 -12.48 -5.41
N GLU A 227 11.88 -11.78 -6.48
CA GLU A 227 12.03 -10.33 -6.60
C GLU A 227 10.67 -9.62 -6.54
N PRO A 228 10.56 -8.47 -5.85
CA PRO A 228 9.36 -7.66 -5.87
C PRO A 228 8.98 -7.21 -7.30
N ALA A 229 7.70 -7.32 -7.63
CA ALA A 229 7.18 -7.04 -8.95
C ALA A 229 5.80 -6.37 -8.88
N VAL A 230 5.42 -5.66 -9.94
CA VAL A 230 4.23 -4.80 -9.95
C VAL A 230 3.43 -4.94 -11.25
N ALA A 231 2.10 -4.92 -11.16
CA ALA A 231 1.21 -4.93 -12.31
C ALA A 231 0.08 -3.90 -12.16
N ASN A 232 -0.12 -3.06 -13.17
CA ASN A 232 -1.24 -2.12 -13.24
C ASN A 232 -2.46 -2.81 -13.85
N LEU A 233 -3.53 -2.96 -13.06
CA LEU A 233 -4.71 -3.71 -13.49
C LEU A 233 -5.58 -2.93 -14.47
N ASN A 234 -5.62 -1.61 -14.36
CA ASN A 234 -6.35 -0.75 -15.30
C ASN A 234 -5.77 -0.89 -16.71
N ALA A 235 -4.45 -0.80 -16.84
CA ALA A 235 -3.75 -0.98 -18.10
C ALA A 235 -3.93 -2.41 -18.66
N LEU A 236 -3.82 -3.43 -17.81
CA LEU A 236 -3.95 -4.83 -18.19
C LEU A 236 -5.35 -5.19 -18.72
N LEU A 237 -6.39 -4.68 -18.06
CA LEU A 237 -7.78 -4.96 -18.40
C LEU A 237 -8.38 -3.97 -19.40
N HIS A 238 -7.60 -2.99 -19.87
CA HIS A 238 -8.08 -1.85 -20.66
C HIS A 238 -9.29 -1.15 -20.00
N ALA A 239 -9.24 -1.01 -18.68
CA ALA A 239 -10.32 -0.47 -17.86
C ALA A 239 -10.03 0.98 -17.45
N SER A 240 -11.07 1.80 -17.43
CA SER A 240 -11.00 3.18 -16.93
C SER A 240 -11.00 3.26 -15.40
N LEU A 241 -11.50 2.22 -14.75
CA LEU A 241 -11.61 2.10 -13.30
C LEU A 241 -11.44 0.64 -12.90
N VAL A 242 -10.63 0.37 -11.88
CA VAL A 242 -10.56 -0.95 -11.23
C VAL A 242 -10.62 -0.72 -9.73
N ILE A 243 -11.55 -1.39 -9.05
CA ILE A 243 -11.72 -1.33 -7.58
C ILE A 243 -11.62 -2.75 -7.03
N TYR A 244 -10.79 -2.94 -6.01
CA TYR A 244 -10.75 -4.20 -5.27
C TYR A 244 -11.83 -4.24 -4.20
N ASN A 245 -12.64 -5.30 -4.18
CA ASN A 245 -13.61 -5.56 -3.13
C ASN A 245 -13.06 -6.63 -2.17
N LYS A 246 -12.56 -6.18 -1.02
CA LYS A 246 -11.96 -7.03 0.02
C LYS A 246 -12.90 -8.13 0.54
N GLN A 247 -14.20 -7.88 0.63
CA GLN A 247 -15.15 -8.88 1.14
C GLN A 247 -15.35 -10.06 0.19
N SER A 248 -15.28 -9.82 -1.13
CA SER A 248 -15.52 -10.84 -2.15
C SER A 248 -14.24 -11.38 -2.79
N GLY A 249 -13.11 -10.70 -2.60
CA GLY A 249 -11.84 -11.00 -3.27
C GLY A 249 -11.94 -10.80 -4.79
N VAL A 250 -12.72 -9.81 -5.23
CA VAL A 250 -12.98 -9.55 -6.66
C VAL A 250 -12.57 -8.13 -7.02
N PHE A 251 -11.86 -7.99 -8.13
CA PHE A 251 -11.60 -6.72 -8.80
C PHE A 251 -12.77 -6.39 -9.72
N GLN A 252 -13.45 -5.27 -9.45
CA GLN A 252 -14.50 -4.73 -10.31
C GLN A 252 -13.87 -3.75 -11.29
N ALA A 253 -13.93 -4.07 -12.58
CA ALA A 253 -13.37 -3.27 -13.66
C ALA A 253 -14.48 -2.66 -14.50
N GLN A 254 -14.36 -1.36 -14.81
CA GLN A 254 -15.24 -0.65 -15.73
C GLN A 254 -14.47 -0.25 -16.98
N GLY A 255 -14.91 -0.73 -18.15
CA GLY A 255 -14.32 -0.37 -19.43
C GLY A 255 -14.70 1.05 -19.90
N PRO A 256 -14.11 1.53 -21.00
CA PRO A 256 -14.31 2.91 -21.48
C PRO A 256 -15.77 3.26 -21.85
N GLN A 257 -16.59 2.26 -22.15
CA GLN A 257 -18.02 2.43 -22.48
C GLN A 257 -18.95 2.16 -21.27
N GLY A 258 -18.38 2.09 -20.06
CA GLY A 258 -19.13 1.84 -18.84
C GLY A 258 -19.46 0.36 -18.57
N ALA A 259 -19.06 -0.56 -19.45
CA ALA A 259 -19.25 -2.00 -19.26
C ALA A 259 -18.49 -2.49 -18.03
N ALA A 260 -19.22 -3.08 -17.07
CA ALA A 260 -18.66 -3.62 -15.83
C ALA A 260 -18.29 -5.10 -15.96
N SER A 261 -17.23 -5.51 -15.27
CA SER A 261 -16.82 -6.91 -15.17
C SER A 261 -16.12 -7.19 -13.85
N GLY A 262 -16.36 -8.37 -13.28
CA GLY A 262 -15.64 -8.84 -12.09
C GLY A 262 -14.49 -9.76 -12.48
N TRP A 263 -13.38 -9.68 -11.77
CA TRP A 263 -12.19 -10.50 -11.99
C TRP A 263 -11.65 -11.04 -10.68
N ARG A 264 -11.26 -12.31 -10.66
CA ARG A 264 -10.54 -12.92 -9.54
C ARG A 264 -9.15 -13.35 -9.99
N TRP A 265 -8.15 -13.05 -9.17
CA TRP A 265 -6.81 -13.55 -9.38
C TRP A 265 -6.72 -15.00 -8.87
N SER A 266 -6.15 -15.88 -9.67
CA SER A 266 -5.52 -17.11 -9.19
C SER A 266 -4.21 -17.37 -9.94
N LYS A 267 -3.14 -17.71 -9.21
CA LYS A 267 -1.79 -17.99 -9.75
C LYS A 267 -1.20 -16.80 -10.50
N ASN A 268 -1.22 -16.80 -11.83
CA ASN A 268 -0.71 -15.71 -12.67
C ASN A 268 -1.79 -15.15 -13.62
N ARG A 269 -3.06 -15.38 -13.31
CA ARG A 269 -4.18 -15.01 -14.18
C ARG A 269 -5.31 -14.34 -13.43
N LEU A 270 -5.91 -13.36 -14.08
CA LEU A 270 -7.24 -12.85 -13.75
C LEU A 270 -8.27 -13.65 -14.56
N THR A 271 -9.24 -14.24 -13.88
CA THR A 271 -10.37 -14.94 -14.49
C THR A 271 -11.63 -14.15 -14.24
N ARG A 272 -12.45 -13.96 -15.28
CA ARG A 272 -13.71 -13.24 -15.15
C ARG A 272 -14.67 -14.02 -14.25
N VAL A 273 -15.36 -13.33 -13.35
CA VAL A 273 -16.42 -13.90 -12.52
C VAL A 273 -17.78 -13.44 -13.03
N ALA A 274 -18.76 -14.33 -12.99
CA ALA A 274 -20.13 -13.99 -13.35
C ALA A 274 -20.68 -12.89 -12.40
N PRO A 275 -21.53 -11.97 -12.89
CA PRO A 275 -22.16 -10.98 -12.03
C PRO A 275 -22.96 -11.67 -10.94
N ALA A 276 -22.80 -11.22 -9.70
CA ALA A 276 -23.58 -11.71 -8.56
C ALA A 276 -25.09 -11.57 -8.88
N GLY A 277 -25.80 -12.71 -8.95
CA GLY A 277 -27.23 -12.76 -9.28
C GLY A 277 -27.57 -13.38 -10.64
N SER A 278 -26.59 -13.71 -11.47
CA SER A 278 -26.80 -14.56 -12.65
C SER A 278 -26.76 -16.04 -12.25
N GLN A 279 -27.88 -16.58 -11.76
CA GLN A 279 -28.04 -18.04 -11.74
C GLN A 279 -28.25 -18.53 -13.19
N PRO A 280 -27.69 -19.70 -13.56
CA PRO A 280 -27.93 -20.31 -14.87
C PRO A 280 -29.41 -20.67 -15.07
#